data_AF-A0A7J3HCZ9-F1
#
_entry.id   AF-A0A7J3HCZ9-F1
#
_cell.length_a   1.000
_cell.length_b   1.000
_cell.length_c   1.000
_cell.angle_alpha   90.00
_cell.angle_beta   90.00
_cell.angle_gamma   90.00
#
_symmetry.space_group_name_H-M   'P 1'
#
loop_
_entity.id
_entity.type
_entity.pdbx_description
1 polymer ?
#
loop_
_entity_poly.entity_id
_entity_poly.type
_entity_poly.pdbx_seq_one_letter_code
_entity_poly.pdbx_strand_id
1 'polypeptide(L)' 'MLMLEKIVNDSSIPRNIRRAAINSLNMLRDPSLTPGVKAANAVSILDEVTQDPNMPMHARTAIWNVIAVLSTVKD' A
#
# COMPACT_ATOMS: atom_id res chain seq x y z
N MET A 1 -3.86 -7.37 -4.54
CA MET A 1 -4.77 -7.05 -3.41
C MET A 1 -4.52 -7.91 -2.18
N LEU A 2 -4.32 -9.24 -2.31
CA LEU A 2 -4.02 -10.14 -1.17
C LEU A 2 -2.84 -9.71 -0.28
N MET A 3 -1.80 -9.06 -0.84
CA MET A 3 -0.64 -8.60 -0.05
C MET A 3 -0.98 -7.44 0.90
N LEU A 4 -1.78 -6.46 0.45
CA LEU A 4 -2.23 -5.35 1.30
C LEU A 4 -3.21 -5.86 2.36
N GLU A 5 -4.11 -6.78 2.01
CA GLU A 5 -5.05 -7.37 2.97
C GLU A 5 -4.34 -8.13 4.09
N LYS A 6 -3.21 -8.80 3.81
CA LYS A 6 -2.37 -9.41 4.85
C LYS A 6 -1.84 -8.36 5.83
N ILE A 7 -1.35 -7.21 5.34
CA ILE A 7 -0.87 -6.11 6.19
C ILE A 7 -1.99 -5.54 7.05
N VAL A 8 -3.20 -5.38 6.48
CA VAL A 8 -4.36 -4.85 7.20
C VAL A 8 -4.79 -5.76 8.35
N ASN A 9 -4.71 -7.08 8.15
CA ASN A 9 -5.16 -8.07 9.13
C ASN A 9 -4.08 -8.49 10.13
N ASP A 10 -2.84 -8.04 9.98
CA ASP A 10 -1.74 -8.37 10.87
C ASP A 10 -1.73 -7.45 12.11
N SER A 11 -2.13 -7.98 13.26
CA SER A 11 -2.18 -7.24 14.52
C SER A 11 -0.81 -6.82 15.05
N SER A 12 0.29 -7.43 14.57
CA SER A 12 1.66 -7.07 14.97
C SER A 12 2.16 -5.77 14.32
N ILE A 13 1.50 -5.32 13.25
CA ILE A 13 1.86 -4.10 12.52
C ILE A 13 1.17 -2.88 13.16
N PRO A 14 1.87 -1.76 13.44
CA PRO A 14 1.27 -0.53 13.98
C PRO A 14 0.04 -0.02 13.22
N ARG A 15 -0.93 0.55 13.96
CA ARG A 15 -2.25 0.95 13.43
C ARG A 15 -2.17 1.94 12.27
N ASN A 16 -1.23 2.88 12.31
CA ASN A 16 -1.02 3.87 11.25
C ASN A 16 -0.59 3.20 9.92
N ILE A 17 0.27 2.19 9.99
CA ILE A 17 0.72 1.42 8.82
C ILE A 17 -0.42 0.61 8.23
N ARG A 18 -1.21 -0.07 9.08
CA ARG A 18 -2.41 -0.78 8.61
C ARG A 18 -3.42 0.19 7.97
N ARG A 19 -3.57 1.40 8.52
CA ARG A 19 -4.45 2.43 7.95
C ARG A 19 -3.96 2.91 6.59
N ALA A 20 -2.65 3.09 6.40
CA ALA A 20 -2.09 3.41 5.08
C ALA A 20 -2.41 2.31 4.06
N ALA A 21 -2.26 1.03 4.42
CA ALA A 21 -2.62 -0.09 3.55
C ALA A 21 -4.12 -0.10 3.17
N ILE A 22 -5.02 0.23 4.11
CA ILE A 22 -6.46 0.39 3.83
C ILE A 22 -6.68 1.55 2.85
N ASN A 23 -6.04 2.70 3.07
CA ASN A 23 -6.18 3.85 2.19
C ASN A 23 -5.71 3.53 0.76
N SER A 24 -4.57 2.85 0.61
CA SER A 24 -4.09 2.37 -0.69
C SER A 24 -5.08 1.41 -1.36
N LEU A 25 -5.69 0.49 -0.60
CA LEU A 25 -6.76 -0.38 -1.12
C LEU A 25 -7.96 0.42 -1.64
N ASN A 26 -8.37 1.48 -0.93
CA ASN A 26 -9.46 2.34 -1.35
C ASN A 26 -9.13 3.07 -2.65
N MET A 27 -7.90 3.58 -2.82
CA MET A 27 -7.46 4.20 -4.08
C MET A 27 -7.52 3.22 -5.25
N LEU A 28 -7.10 1.97 -5.03
CA LEU A 28 -7.16 0.92 -6.07
C LEU A 28 -8.59 0.51 -6.44
N ARG A 29 -9.59 0.78 -5.59
CA ARG A 29 -10.99 0.42 -5.80
C ARG A 29 -11.84 1.57 -6.33
N ASP A 30 -11.30 2.78 -6.43
CA ASP A 30 -12.04 3.94 -6.91
C ASP A 30 -12.43 3.75 -8.38
N PRO A 31 -13.73 3.63 -8.72
CA PRO A 31 -14.15 3.40 -10.10
C PRO A 31 -13.99 4.62 -11.00
N SER A 32 -13.80 5.82 -10.43
CA SER A 32 -13.72 7.08 -11.18
C SER A 32 -12.34 7.34 -11.81
N LEU A 33 -11.32 6.60 -11.40
CA LEU A 33 -9.92 6.83 -11.80
C LEU A 33 -9.46 5.80 -12.86
N THR A 34 -8.46 6.17 -13.65
CA THR A 34 -7.79 5.21 -14.56
C THR A 34 -6.89 4.25 -13.77
N PRO A 35 -6.58 3.06 -14.30
CA PRO A 35 -5.68 2.12 -13.64
C PRO A 35 -4.32 2.73 -13.26
N GLY A 36 -3.71 3.55 -14.14
CA GLY A 36 -2.44 4.23 -13.86
C GLY A 36 -2.55 5.22 -12.71
N VAL A 37 -3.59 6.06 -12.70
CA VAL A 37 -3.83 7.03 -11.62
C VAL A 37 -4.09 6.34 -10.28
N LYS A 38 -4.86 5.24 -10.27
CA LYS A 38 -5.07 4.44 -9.05
C LYS A 38 -3.76 3.89 -8.50
N ALA A 39 -2.93 3.33 -9.37
CA ALA A 39 -1.63 2.78 -8.98
C ALA A 39 -0.69 3.87 -8.43
N ALA A 40 -0.61 5.02 -9.10
CA ALA A 40 0.20 6.16 -8.66
C ALA A 40 -0.22 6.69 -7.29
N ASN A 41 -1.52 6.89 -7.06
CA ASN A 41 -2.05 7.34 -5.78
C ASN A 41 -1.75 6.32 -4.66
N ALA A 42 -1.95 5.03 -4.94
CA ALA A 42 -1.66 3.97 -3.97
C ALA A 42 -0.16 3.87 -3.64
N VAL A 43 0.72 4.00 -4.64
CA VAL A 43 2.19 4.03 -4.45
C VAL A 43 2.59 5.20 -3.56
N SER A 44 2.09 6.41 -3.82
CA SER A 44 2.42 7.59 -3.02
C SER A 44 2.11 7.41 -1.52
N ILE A 45 0.95 6.83 -1.19
CA ILE A 45 0.56 6.53 0.20
C ILE A 45 1.51 5.50 0.83
N LEU A 46 1.88 4.47 0.06
CA LEU A 46 2.75 3.38 0.52
C LEU A 46 4.19 3.85 0.73
N ASP A 47 4.71 4.68 -0.18
CA ASP A 47 6.04 5.26 -0.07
C ASP A 47 6.16 6.14 1.17
N GLU A 48 5.17 7.00 1.44
CA GLU A 48 5.16 7.85 2.63
C GLU A 48 5.23 7.00 3.91
N VAL A 49 4.38 5.97 4.02
CA VAL A 49 4.36 5.16 5.24
C VAL A 49 5.60 4.28 5.40
N THR A 50 6.32 3.95 4.32
CA THR A 50 7.61 3.25 4.44
C THR A 50 8.65 4.05 5.21
N GLN A 51 8.51 5.37 5.30
CA GLN A 51 9.43 6.21 6.07
C GLN A 51 9.17 6.14 7.59
N ASP A 52 8.11 5.43 8.03
CA ASP A 52 7.80 5.29 9.46
C ASP A 52 8.90 4.48 10.19
N PRO A 53 9.48 5.03 11.27
CA PRO A 53 10.55 4.36 12.01
C PRO A 53 10.07 3.15 12.81
N ASN A 54 8.78 3.06 13.13
CA ASN A 54 8.18 1.95 13.86
C ASN A 54 7.74 0.82 12.93
N MET A 55 7.98 0.92 11.63
CA MET A 55 7.58 -0.11 10.67
C MET A 55 8.38 -1.41 10.84
N PRO A 56 7.70 -2.55 11.09
CA PRO A 56 8.37 -3.84 11.15
C PRO A 56 9.03 -4.21 9.81
N MET A 57 10.18 -4.88 9.85
CA MET A 57 10.94 -5.25 8.65
C MET A 57 10.12 -6.08 7.65
N HIS A 58 9.35 -7.06 8.13
CA HIS A 58 8.49 -7.89 7.26
C HIS A 58 7.40 -7.05 6.55
N ALA A 59 6.83 -6.06 7.24
CA ALA A 59 5.83 -5.16 6.68
C ALA A 59 6.45 -4.25 5.61
N ARG A 60 7.67 -3.74 5.87
CA ARG A 60 8.44 -2.93 4.91
C ARG A 60 8.70 -3.69 3.62
N THR A 61 9.19 -4.93 3.70
CA THR A 61 9.43 -5.77 2.52
C THR A 61 8.13 -6.06 1.77
N ALA A 62 7.04 -6.35 2.48
CA ALA A 62 5.74 -6.59 1.85
C ALA A 62 5.22 -5.35 1.11
N ILE A 63 5.31 -4.16 1.71
CA ILE A 63 4.93 -2.90 1.08
C ILE A 63 5.79 -2.61 -0.14
N TRP A 64 7.11 -2.82 -0.05
CA TRP A 64 8.02 -2.62 -1.17
C TRP A 64 7.67 -3.50 -2.38
N ASN A 65 7.32 -4.77 -2.14
CA ASN A 65 6.84 -5.66 -3.20
C ASN A 65 5.53 -5.16 -3.83
N VAL A 66 4.61 -4.62 -3.03
CA VAL A 66 3.36 -4.04 -3.53
C VAL A 66 3.66 -2.82 -4.41
N ILE A 67 4.54 -1.92 -3.95
CA ILE A 67 4.96 -0.74 -4.73
C ILE A 67 5.54 -1.18 -6.08
N ALA A 68 6.48 -2.13 -6.09
CA ALA A 68 7.09 -2.63 -7.33
C ALA A 68 6.05 -3.14 -8.34
N VAL A 69 5.04 -3.88 -7.87
CA VAL A 69 3.94 -4.35 -8.73
C VAL A 69 3.11 -3.19 -9.24
N LEU A 70 2.71 -2.26 -8.38
CA LEU A 70 1.90 -1.10 -8.77
C LEU A 70 2.64 -0.17 -9.75
N SER A 71 3.95 0.00 -9.61
CA SER A 71 4.77 0.80 -10.51
C SER A 71 4.83 0.27 -11.95
N THR A 72 4.48 -1.00 -12.18
CA THR A 72 4.36 -1.56 -13.55
C THR A 72 3.05 -1.21 -14.23
N VAL A 73 2.03 -0.77 -13.49
CA VAL A 73 0.74 -0.36 -14.04
C VAL A 73 0.89 1.01 -14.67
N LYS A 74 0.57 1.09 -15.96
CA LYS A 74 0.55 2.31 -16.76
C LYS A 74 -0.81 2.46 -17.43
N ASP A 75 -1.13 3.67 -17.87
CA ASP A 75 -2.31 3.93 -18.72
C ASP A 75 -2.10 3.42 -20.15
#